data_AF-A0A6H3F8W1-F1
#
_entry.id   AF-A0A6H3F8W1-F1
#
_cell.length_a   1.000
_cell.length_b   1.000
_cell.length_c   1.000
_cell.angle_alpha   90.00
_cell.angle_beta   90.00
_cell.angle_gamma   90.00
#
_symmetry.space_group_name_H-M   'P 1'
#
loop_
_entity.id
_entity.type
_entity.pdbx_description
1 polymer ?
#
loop_
_entity_poly.entity_id
_entity_poly.type
_entity_poly.pdbx_seq_one_letter_code
_entity_poly.pdbx_strand_id
1 'polypeptide(L)' 'MMHEKAMSIHTALGEMLPRVSADDAEKLRICRRNLAALADLAQQLETSLPSPLSVEAFSRDAADCVQMGRSL' A
#
# COMPACT_ATOMS: atom_id res chain seq x y z
N MET A 1 -9.59 2.90 -0.57
CA MET A 1 -8.19 2.50 -0.87
C MET A 1 -7.44 2.22 0.44
N MET A 2 -6.28 1.52 0.43
CA MET A 2 -5.53 1.14 1.64
C MET A 2 -4.98 2.34 2.41
N HIS A 3 -4.54 3.39 1.71
CA HIS A 3 -4.14 4.65 2.33
C HIS A 3 -5.24 5.19 3.27
N GLU A 4 -6.48 5.27 2.78
CA GLU A 4 -7.63 5.77 3.55
C GLU A 4 -7.93 4.89 4.78
N LYS A 5 -7.82 3.57 4.64
CA LYS A 5 -8.02 2.62 5.75
C LYS A 5 -6.97 2.81 6.84
N ALA A 6 -5.70 2.97 6.47
CA ALA A 6 -4.62 3.22 7.43
C ALA A 6 -4.80 4.57 8.15
N MET A 7 -5.20 5.62 7.44
CA MET A 7 -5.51 6.94 8.02
C MET A 7 -6.72 6.91 8.95
N SER A 8 -7.77 6.14 8.62
CA SER A 8 -8.93 5.97 9.50
C SER A 8 -8.54 5.37 10.86
N ILE A 9 -7.70 4.33 10.87
CA ILE A 9 -7.17 3.74 12.11
C ILE A 9 -6.28 4.73 12.84
N HIS A 10 -5.39 5.43 12.14
CA HIS A 10 -4.52 6.46 12.73
C HIS A 10 -5.30 7.52 13.52
N THR A 11 -6.44 7.98 12.98
CA THR A 11 -7.34 8.94 13.63
C THR A 11 -8.02 8.33 14.85
N ALA A 12 -8.60 7.13 14.72
CA ALA A 12 -9.27 6.44 15.84
C ALA A 12 -8.32 6.22 17.03
N LEU A 13 -7.07 5.82 16.78
CA LEU A 13 -6.07 5.68 17.84
C LEU A 13 -5.70 7.03 18.48
N GLY A 14 -5.79 8.13 17.74
CA GLY A 14 -5.56 9.49 18.26
C GLY A 14 -6.63 9.90 19.27
N GLU A 15 -7.89 9.58 19.01
CA GLU A 15 -9.02 9.85 19.91
C GLU A 15 -8.97 9.03 21.21
N MET A 16 -8.27 7.89 21.19
CA MET A 16 -8.08 7.02 22.35
C MET A 16 -6.96 7.50 23.29
N LEU A 17 -6.01 8.31 22.81
CA LEU A 17 -4.86 8.79 23.61
C LEU A 17 -5.23 9.39 24.99
N PRO A 18 -6.25 10.25 25.13
CA PRO A 18 -6.61 10.81 26.44
C PRO A 18 -7.29 9.81 27.39
N ARG A 19 -7.64 8.60 26.91
CA ARG A 19 -8.42 7.60 27.66
C ARG A 19 -7.57 6.43 28.16
N VAL A 20 -6.28 6.40 27.85
CA VAL A 20 -5.37 5.29 28.17
C VAL A 20 -4.30 5.71 29.17
N SER A 21 -3.64 4.72 29.76
CA SER A 21 -2.49 4.94 30.64
C SER A 21 -1.33 5.62 29.88
N ALA A 22 -0.37 6.21 30.59
CA ALA A 22 0.80 6.84 29.96
C ALA A 22 1.62 5.84 29.12
N ASP A 23 1.79 4.61 29.62
CA ASP A 23 2.51 3.54 28.92
C ASP A 23 1.79 3.11 27.64
N ASP A 24 0.47 2.96 27.69
CA ASP A 24 -0.31 2.60 26.52
C ASP A 24 -0.46 3.76 25.54
N ALA A 25 -0.48 5.00 26.03
CA ALA A 25 -0.45 6.19 25.18
C ALA A 25 0.83 6.21 24.32
N GLU A 26 1.98 5.83 24.87
CA GLU A 26 3.21 5.78 24.06
C GLU A 26 3.17 4.68 23.00
N LYS A 27 2.65 3.49 23.34
CA LYS A 27 2.43 2.42 22.35
C LYS A 27 1.48 2.88 21.23
N LEU A 28 0.43 3.63 21.58
CA LEU A 28 -0.49 4.23 20.60
C LEU A 28 0.19 5.28 19.72
N ARG A 29 1.05 6.14 20.29
CA ARG A 29 1.84 7.11 19.50
C ARG A 29 2.79 6.42 18.51
N ILE A 30 3.40 5.30 18.90
CA ILE A 30 4.25 4.50 18.01
C ILE A 30 3.40 3.87 16.90
N CYS A 31 2.28 3.23 17.24
CA CYS A 31 1.37 2.65 16.24
C CYS A 31 0.88 3.70 15.24
N ARG A 32 0.54 4.89 15.71
CA ARG A 32 0.09 6.01 14.86
C ARG A 32 1.19 6.47 13.89
N ARG A 33 2.44 6.54 14.32
CA ARG A 33 3.59 6.85 13.44
C ARG A 33 3.78 5.78 12.37
N ASN A 34 3.71 4.51 12.75
CA ASN A 34 3.85 3.39 11.81
C ASN A 34 2.71 3.37 10.78
N LEU A 35 1.48 3.64 11.20
CA LEU A 35 0.33 3.73 10.30
C LEU A 35 0.44 4.89 9.31
N ALA A 36 1.03 6.03 9.71
CA ALA A 36 1.29 7.13 8.81
C ALA A 36 2.29 6.73 7.70
N ALA A 37 3.43 6.14 8.09
CA ALA A 37 4.40 5.63 7.13
C ALA A 37 3.81 4.55 6.20
N LEU A 38 2.98 3.65 6.73
CA LEU A 38 2.27 2.65 5.93
C LEU A 38 1.30 3.29 4.92
N ALA A 39 0.56 4.31 5.34
CA ALA A 39 -0.38 5.01 4.46
C ALA A 39 0.33 5.72 3.31
N ASP A 40 1.49 6.33 3.58
CA ASP A 40 2.31 6.99 2.55
C ASP A 40 2.82 5.97 1.53
N LEU A 41 3.32 4.82 2.00
CA LEU A 41 3.73 3.71 1.12
C LEU A 41 2.55 3.15 0.31
N ALA A 42 1.39 2.98 0.93
CA ALA A 42 0.19 2.52 0.25
C ALA A 42 -0.24 3.50 -0.85
N GLN A 43 -0.20 4.81 -0.59
CA GLN A 43 -0.52 5.83 -1.58
C GLN A 43 0.47 5.82 -2.75
N GLN A 44 1.77 5.67 -2.47
CA GLN A 44 2.79 5.55 -3.53
C GLN A 44 2.54 4.32 -4.41
N LEU A 45 2.19 3.18 -3.83
CA LEU A 45 1.85 1.98 -4.59
C LEU A 45 0.56 2.14 -5.39
N GLU A 46 -0.48 2.71 -4.80
CA GLU A 46 -1.76 2.94 -5.47
C GLU A 46 -1.65 3.92 -6.63
N THR A 47 -0.76 4.90 -6.54
CA THR A 47 -0.47 5.88 -7.61
C THR A 47 0.54 5.38 -8.63
N SER A 48 1.46 4.48 -8.24
CA SER A 48 2.49 3.92 -9.13
C SER A 48 2.08 2.65 -9.85
N LEU A 49 1.08 1.92 -9.34
CA LEU A 49 0.51 0.79 -10.04
C LEU A 49 -0.12 1.31 -11.34
N PRO A 50 0.39 0.91 -12.52
CA PRO A 50 -0.25 1.28 -13.75
C PRO A 50 -1.66 0.69 -13.74
N SER A 51 -2.62 1.44 -14.31
CA SER A 51 -4.01 1.01 -14.48
C SER A 51 -4.09 -0.48 -14.81
N PRO A 52 -5.09 -1.25 -14.32
CA PRO A 52 -5.23 -2.67 -14.65
C PRO A 52 -5.25 -2.95 -16.16
N LEU A 53 -5.49 -1.94 -17.00
CA LEU A 53 -5.36 -2.00 -18.46
C LEU A 53 -3.91 -2.14 -18.98
N SER A 54 -2.89 -1.84 -18.17
CA SER A 54 -1.47 -1.93 -18.56
C SER A 54 -0.85 -3.30 -18.26
N VAL A 55 -1.47 -4.14 -17.43
CA VAL A 55 -0.98 -5.50 -17.14
C VAL A 55 -1.22 -6.44 -18.32
N GLU A 56 -2.24 -6.17 -19.14
CA GLU A 56 -2.48 -6.91 -20.40
C GLU A 56 -1.44 -6.57 -21.48
N ALA A 57 -0.84 -5.37 -21.45
CA ALA A 57 0.19 -4.97 -22.41
C ALA A 57 1.50 -5.74 -22.21
N PHE A 58 1.90 -5.99 -20.95
CA PHE A 58 3.09 -6.80 -20.65
C PHE A 58 2.92 -8.30 -20.94
N SER A 59 1.70 -8.78 -21.13
CA SER A 59 1.44 -10.19 -21.47
C SER A 59 1.50 -10.49 -22.97
N ARG A 60 1.51 -9.46 -23.85
CA ARG A 60 1.65 -9.68 -25.31
C ARG A 60 3.10 -9.80 -25.77
N ASP A 61 4.02 -9.07 -25.15
CA ASP A 61 5.43 -9.12 -25.55
C ASP A 61 6.10 -10.48 -25.21
N ALA A 62 5.59 -11.20 -24.21
CA ALA A 62 6.06 -12.56 -23.89
C ALA A 62 5.65 -13.61 -24.95
N ALA A 63 4.62 -13.36 -25.76
CA ALA A 63 4.13 -14.31 -26.75
C ALA A 63 4.95 -14.27 -28.07
N ASP A 64 5.51 -13.11 -28.44
CA ASP A 64 6.25 -12.97 -29.71
C ASP A 64 7.65 -13.60 -29.69
N CYS A 65 8.30 -13.69 -28.52
CA CYS A 65 9.61 -14.35 -28.43
C CYS A 65 9.55 -15.88 -28.59
N VAL A 66 8.40 -16.52 -28.36
CA VAL A 66 8.26 -17.99 -28.49
C VAL A 66 8.09 -18.42 -29.95
N GLN A 67 7.62 -17.53 -30.83
CA GLN A 67 7.33 -17.88 -32.23
C GLN A 67 8.60 -17.93 -33.11
N MET A 68 9.64 -17.14 -32.82
CA MET A 68 10.86 -17.11 -33.65
C MET A 68 11.85 -18.26 -33.36
N GLY A 69 11.71 -19.00 -32.26
CA GLY A 69 12.63 -20.08 -31.88
C GLY A 69 12.29 -21.47 -32.46
N ARG A 70 11.25 -21.59 -33.29
CA ARG A 70 10.73 -22.88 -33.81
C ARG A 70 10.92 -23.07 -35.32
N SER A 71 11.84 -22.34 -35.93
CA SER A 71 12.16 -22.50 -37.35
C SER A 71 13.67 -22.52 -37.59
N LEU A 72 14.36 -23.52 -37.04
CA LEU A 72 15.59 -24.10 -37.60
C LEU A 72 15.64 -25.60 -37.22
#